data_AF-A0A180F4X7-F1
#
_entry.id   AF-A0A180F4X7-F1
#
_cell.length_a   1.000
_cell.length_b   1.000
_cell.length_c   1.000
_cell.angle_alpha   90.00
_cell.angle_beta   90.00
_cell.angle_gamma   90.00
#
_symmetry.space_group_name_H-M   'P 1'
#
loop_
_entity.id
_entity.type
_entity.pdbx_description
1 polymer ?
#
loop_
_entity_poly.entity_id
_entity_poly.type
_entity_poly.pdbx_seq_one_letter_code
_entity_poly.pdbx_strand_id
1 'polypeptide(L)'
;MDVYCKLFHCPYMLMKPFLKVCFLACLFGISASAQPQSSPNRDPNPVRAEILFDSLIYDRYDRPVKGITPEGSVTETEYAGHKTTVKVGTTWKTTEYSPKEVMTSVSDPSGTVHYFTRADGNPEKTVAPGNIETVSLLRP
;
A
#
# COMPACT_ATOMS: atom_id res chain seq x y z
N MET A 1 11.60 -2.40 -2.00
CA MET A 1 10.63 -1.78 -2.95
C MET A 1 9.16 -2.13 -2.64
N ASP A 2 8.86 -3.02 -1.68
CA ASP A 2 7.49 -3.49 -1.42
C ASP A 2 6.62 -2.57 -0.55
N VAL A 3 7.18 -1.88 0.47
CA VAL A 3 6.41 -0.93 1.30
C VAL A 3 5.94 0.28 0.49
N TYR A 4 6.81 0.78 -0.39
CA TYR A 4 6.53 1.94 -1.23
C TYR A 4 5.36 1.65 -2.17
N CYS A 5 5.31 0.48 -2.81
CA CYS A 5 4.16 0.07 -3.62
C CYS A 5 2.90 -0.13 -2.77
N LYS A 6 2.97 -0.81 -1.62
CA LYS A 6 1.79 -1.08 -0.78
C LYS A 6 1.14 0.18 -0.20
N LEU A 7 1.92 1.18 0.19
CA LEU A 7 1.39 2.42 0.78
C LEU A 7 0.98 3.43 -0.30
N PHE A 8 1.70 3.52 -1.43
CA PHE A 8 1.32 4.42 -2.53
C PHE A 8 0.17 3.89 -3.41
N HIS A 9 -0.04 2.57 -3.45
CA HIS A 9 -1.20 1.89 -4.07
C HIS A 9 -2.18 1.34 -3.03
N CYS A 10 -2.32 1.96 -1.85
CA CYS A 10 -3.54 1.78 -1.06
C CYS A 10 -4.58 2.80 -1.55
N PRO A 11 -5.45 2.48 -2.54
CA PRO A 11 -6.80 2.99 -2.42
C PRO A 11 -7.30 2.43 -1.08
N TYR A 12 -8.14 3.18 -0.38
CA TYR A 12 -8.72 2.72 0.87
C TYR A 12 -9.04 1.22 0.77
N MET A 13 -8.39 0.40 1.60
CA MET A 13 -8.62 -1.04 1.57
C MET A 13 -10.02 -1.26 2.10
N LEU A 14 -10.98 -1.32 1.17
CA LEU A 14 -12.17 -2.14 1.16
C LEU A 14 -12.60 -2.56 2.59
N MET A 15 -13.48 -1.77 3.20
CA MET A 15 -14.22 -2.17 4.39
C MET A 15 -14.86 -3.55 4.14
N LYS A 16 -14.30 -4.59 4.76
CA LYS A 16 -14.90 -5.92 4.87
C LYS A 16 -15.02 -6.24 6.35
N PRO A 17 -16.21 -6.19 6.95
CA PRO A 17 -16.38 -6.53 8.35
C PRO A 17 -16.66 -8.03 8.46
N PHE A 18 -15.64 -8.89 8.48
CA PHE A 18 -15.89 -10.28 8.88
C PHE A 18 -14.75 -10.93 9.68
N LEU A 19 -15.14 -11.24 10.92
CA LEU A 19 -14.83 -12.46 11.67
C LEU A 19 -13.46 -12.57 12.36
N LYS A 20 -13.49 -12.07 13.58
CA LYS A 20 -12.71 -12.49 14.74
C LYS A 20 -12.96 -13.99 15.02
N VAL A 21 -12.06 -14.90 14.61
CA VAL A 21 -12.07 -16.31 15.04
C VAL A 21 -10.65 -16.83 15.29
N CYS A 22 -10.39 -17.03 16.58
CA CYS A 22 -9.62 -18.10 17.23
C CYS A 22 -8.16 -18.36 16.80
N PHE A 23 -7.28 -17.87 17.67
CA PHE A 23 -6.19 -18.66 18.24
C PHE A 23 -6.65 -20.09 18.60
N LEU A 24 -5.76 -21.06 18.39
CA LEU A 24 -5.59 -22.34 19.11
C LEU A 24 -5.61 -23.58 18.18
N ALA A 25 -4.41 -24.07 17.84
CA ALA A 25 -4.16 -25.50 17.55
C ALA A 25 -2.64 -25.78 17.49
N CYS A 26 -1.96 -25.66 18.63
CA CYS A 26 -0.86 -26.57 18.92
C CYS A 26 -1.47 -27.81 19.59
N LEU A 27 -0.90 -28.98 19.28
CA LEU A 27 -1.28 -30.33 19.73
C LEU A 27 -2.36 -30.98 18.84
N PHE A 28 -1.92 -31.67 17.80
CA PHE A 28 -2.13 -33.12 17.64
C PHE A 28 -1.14 -33.62 16.59
N GLY A 29 -0.16 -34.40 17.04
CA GLY A 29 0.77 -35.08 16.15
C GLY A 29 0.06 -36.21 15.41
N ILE A 30 0.21 -36.23 14.09
CA ILE A 30 0.18 -37.46 13.30
C ILE A 30 1.31 -37.34 12.27
N SER A 31 2.29 -38.20 12.45
CA SER A 31 3.43 -38.47 11.59
C SER A 31 2.99 -39.03 10.24
N ALA A 32 3.51 -38.46 9.15
CA ALA A 32 3.66 -39.15 7.87
C ALA A 32 5.08 -38.86 7.34
N SER A 33 5.87 -39.92 7.27
CA SER A 33 7.24 -39.94 6.77
C SER A 33 7.30 -39.73 5.26
N ALA A 34 8.13 -38.79 4.81
CA ALA A 34 8.77 -38.85 3.50
C ALA A 34 10.16 -38.21 3.63
N GLN A 35 11.20 -39.01 3.39
CA GLN A 35 12.61 -38.62 3.49
C GLN A 35 12.95 -37.46 2.53
N PRO A 36 13.79 -36.48 2.93
CA PRO A 36 14.50 -35.66 1.96
C PRO A 36 15.65 -36.48 1.36
N GLN A 37 15.65 -36.71 0.05
CA GLN A 37 16.84 -37.17 -0.66
C GLN A 37 17.91 -36.06 -0.63
N SER A 38 19.02 -36.34 0.04
CA SER A 38 20.22 -35.50 0.03
C SER A 38 20.90 -35.58 -1.33
N SER A 39 21.08 -34.43 -2.01
CA SER A 39 22.06 -34.30 -3.09
C SER A 39 23.42 -33.92 -2.49
N PRO A 40 24.52 -34.65 -2.76
CA PRO A 40 25.82 -34.35 -2.19
C PRO A 40 26.58 -33.45 -3.16
N ASN A 41 26.39 -32.13 -3.04
CA ASN A 41 27.38 -31.10 -3.40
C ASN A 41 26.75 -29.71 -3.25
N ARG A 42 26.97 -29.07 -2.11
CA ARG A 42 26.83 -27.62 -1.97
C ARG A 42 27.81 -27.15 -0.90
N ASP A 43 28.48 -26.04 -1.18
CA ASP A 43 29.45 -25.36 -0.33
C ASP A 43 29.14 -25.47 1.18
N PRO A 44 30.13 -25.73 2.04
CA PRO A 44 29.94 -25.81 3.50
C PRO A 44 29.61 -24.46 4.13
N ASN A 45 29.56 -23.37 3.36
CA ASN A 45 29.15 -22.06 3.83
C ASN A 45 27.79 -21.70 3.21
N PRO A 46 26.65 -22.10 3.81
CA PRO A 46 25.39 -21.49 3.45
C PRO A 46 25.49 -20.03 3.87
N VAL A 47 25.70 -19.13 2.90
CA VAL A 47 25.42 -17.70 3.11
C VAL A 47 23.96 -17.65 3.53
N ARG A 48 23.74 -17.53 4.83
CA ARG A 48 22.41 -17.54 5.44
C ARG A 48 21.72 -16.32 4.88
N ALA A 49 20.80 -16.54 3.93
CA ALA A 49 19.95 -15.46 3.45
C ALA A 49 19.15 -14.96 4.65
N GLU A 50 19.52 -13.80 5.19
CA GLU A 50 18.73 -13.13 6.21
C GLU A 50 17.43 -12.68 5.56
N ILE A 51 16.33 -13.27 6.02
CA ILE A 51 15.00 -12.84 5.60
C ILE A 51 14.70 -11.58 6.40
N LEU A 52 14.74 -10.44 5.71
CA LEU A 52 14.47 -9.13 6.28
C LEU A 52 13.00 -8.77 6.01
N PHE A 53 12.29 -8.33 7.05
CA PHE A 53 10.88 -7.96 6.97
C PHE A 53 10.64 -6.51 7.37
N ASP A 54 9.71 -5.87 6.69
CA ASP A 54 9.24 -4.54 7.05
C ASP A 54 8.39 -4.58 8.34
N SER A 55 8.55 -3.59 9.21
CA SER A 55 7.71 -3.40 10.38
C SER A 55 6.61 -2.39 10.09
N LEU A 56 5.36 -2.69 10.47
CA LEU A 56 4.20 -1.80 10.28
C LEU A 56 3.55 -1.49 11.62
N ILE A 57 3.18 -0.22 11.81
CA ILE A 57 2.42 0.29 12.96
C ILE A 57 1.07 0.77 12.44
N TYR A 58 0.01 0.43 13.17
CA TYR A 58 -1.37 0.69 12.78
C TYR A 58 -2.06 1.64 13.76
N ASP A 59 -3.08 2.36 13.28
CA ASP A 59 -3.99 3.11 14.13
C ASP A 59 -5.09 2.23 14.74
N ARG A 60 -6.00 2.83 15.51
CA ARG A 60 -7.15 2.14 16.13
C ARG A 60 -8.17 1.55 15.14
N TYR A 61 -8.01 1.83 13.85
CA TYR A 61 -8.88 1.37 12.77
C TYR A 61 -8.16 0.34 11.88
N ASP A 62 -7.05 -0.24 12.34
CA ASP A 62 -6.22 -1.20 11.62
C ASP A 62 -5.67 -0.66 10.29
N ARG A 63 -5.46 0.66 10.19
CA ARG A 63 -4.84 1.30 9.02
C ARG A 63 -3.36 1.57 9.28
N PRO A 64 -2.45 1.29 8.32
CA PRO A 64 -1.03 1.49 8.52
C PRO A 64 -0.69 2.98 8.59
N VAL A 65 -0.10 3.42 9.70
CA VAL A 65 0.32 4.81 9.92
C VAL A 65 1.83 4.99 9.88
N LYS A 66 2.60 3.91 10.03
CA LYS A 66 4.06 3.96 9.92
C LYS A 66 4.62 2.63 9.43
N GLY A 67 5.54 2.70 8.48
CA GLY A 67 6.33 1.58 7.98
C GLY A 67 7.81 1.84 8.17
N ILE A 68 8.54 0.82 8.62
CA ILE A 68 9.98 0.87 8.82
C ILE A 68 10.57 -0.30 8.04
N THR A 69 11.39 0.02 7.05
CA THR A 69 12.11 -1.01 6.29
C THR A 69 13.30 -1.54 7.10
N PRO A 70 13.82 -2.74 6.78
CA PRO A 70 14.98 -3.31 7.45
C PRO A 70 16.22 -2.40 7.42
N GLU A 71 16.39 -1.62 6.36
CA GLU A 71 17.44 -0.61 6.22
C GLU A 71 17.18 0.69 7.03
N GLY A 72 16.07 0.76 7.76
CA GLY A 72 15.73 1.87 8.66
C GLY A 72 14.99 3.03 7.99
N SER A 73 14.58 2.89 6.72
CA SER A 73 13.79 3.95 6.08
C SER A 73 12.38 3.98 6.66
N VAL A 74 11.91 5.19 6.97
CA VAL A 74 10.61 5.40 7.61
C VAL A 74 9.63 6.02 6.61
N THR A 75 8.46 5.39 6.49
CA THR A 75 7.28 5.96 5.82
C THR A 75 6.21 6.24 6.86
N GLU A 76 5.58 7.41 6.81
CA GLU A 76 4.49 7.79 7.71
C GLU A 76 3.24 8.13 6.89
N THR A 77 2.09 7.62 7.32
CA THR A 77 0.82 7.84 6.65
C THR A 77 -0.16 8.51 7.60
N GLU A 78 -0.74 9.60 7.15
CA GLU A 78 -1.73 10.39 7.87
C GLU A 78 -3.06 10.33 7.14
N TYR A 79 -4.14 10.07 7.89
CA TYR A 79 -5.49 9.98 7.37
C TYR A 79 -6.37 11.08 7.97
N ALA A 80 -6.93 11.94 7.13
CA ALA A 80 -7.78 13.05 7.52
C ALA A 80 -9.05 13.10 6.66
N GLY A 81 -10.11 12.43 7.11
CA GLY A 81 -11.34 12.29 6.32
C GLY A 81 -11.08 11.57 5.00
N HIS A 82 -11.38 12.22 3.88
CA HIS A 82 -11.12 11.73 2.53
C HIS A 82 -9.72 12.09 1.99
N LYS A 83 -8.79 12.48 2.87
CA LYS A 83 -7.41 12.79 2.50
C LYS A 83 -6.46 11.78 3.13
N THR A 84 -5.50 11.33 2.33
CA THR A 84 -4.39 10.48 2.77
C THR A 84 -3.08 11.14 2.39
N THR A 85 -2.23 11.39 3.37
CA THR A 85 -0.89 11.95 3.16
C THR A 85 0.16 10.91 3.52
N VAL A 86 1.03 10.57 2.58
CA VAL A 86 2.18 9.69 2.80
C VAL A 86 3.45 10.53 2.79
N LYS A 87 4.30 10.38 3.80
CA LYS A 87 5.56 11.11 3.98
C LYS A 87 6.72 10.11 4.03
N VAL A 88 7.80 10.41 3.31
CA VAL A 88 9.05 9.64 3.31
C VAL A 88 10.21 10.63 3.35
N GLY A 89 10.93 10.68 4.47
CA GLY A 89 11.94 11.71 4.70
C GLY A 89 11.35 13.12 4.56
N THR A 90 11.88 13.91 3.63
CA THR A 90 11.43 15.28 3.34
C THR A 90 10.37 15.37 2.25
N THR A 91 10.02 14.25 1.60
CA THR A 91 9.06 14.21 0.49
C THR A 91 7.71 13.71 0.98
N TRP A 92 6.64 14.15 0.32
CA TRP A 92 5.28 13.75 0.66
C TRP A 92 4.39 13.68 -0.57
N LYS A 93 3.28 12.95 -0.45
CA LYS A 93 2.19 12.89 -1.41
C LYS A 93 0.87 12.90 -0.65
N THR A 94 -0.03 13.82 -1.01
CA THR A 94 -1.40 13.86 -0.49
C THR A 94 -2.36 13.48 -1.60
N THR A 95 -3.20 12.49 -1.34
CA THR A 95 -4.29 12.09 -2.24
C THR A 95 -5.60 12.46 -1.60
N GLU A 96 -6.48 13.15 -2.34
CA GLU A 96 -7.84 13.47 -1.90
C GLU A 96 -8.85 12.67 -2.71
N TYR A 97 -9.93 12.29 -2.04
CA TYR A 97 -11.03 11.54 -2.61
C TYR A 97 -12.35 12.30 -2.39
N SER A 98 -13.29 12.07 -3.29
CA SER A 98 -14.69 12.45 -3.10
C SER A 98 -15.37 11.54 -2.07
N PRO A 99 -16.57 11.91 -1.57
CA PRO A 99 -17.39 11.02 -0.74
C PRO A 99 -17.77 9.69 -1.41
N LYS A 100 -17.67 9.59 -2.74
CA LYS A 100 -17.88 8.37 -3.53
C LYS A 100 -16.59 7.56 -3.74
N GLU A 101 -15.52 7.88 -3.00
CA GLU A 101 -14.23 7.19 -3.04
C GLU A 101 -13.48 7.32 -4.38
N VAL A 102 -13.88 8.28 -5.21
CA VAL A 102 -13.16 8.63 -6.45
C VAL A 102 -12.08 9.66 -6.14
N MET A 103 -10.85 9.42 -6.61
CA MET A 103 -9.72 10.34 -6.45
C MET A 103 -10.00 11.68 -7.16
N THR A 104 -9.87 12.78 -6.44
CA THR A 104 -10.15 14.14 -6.95
C THR A 104 -8.88 14.98 -7.08
N SER A 105 -7.85 14.71 -6.28
CA SER A 105 -6.56 15.36 -6.45
C SER A 105 -5.40 14.53 -5.92
N VAL A 106 -4.22 14.81 -6.47
CA VAL A 106 -2.93 14.37 -5.94
C VAL A 106 -2.04 15.59 -5.84
N SER A 107 -1.49 15.83 -4.66
CA SER A 107 -0.54 16.92 -4.38
C SER A 107 0.79 16.36 -3.92
N ASP A 108 1.87 16.95 -4.40
CA ASP A 108 3.24 16.71 -3.95
C ASP A 108 4.03 18.04 -3.98
N PRO A 109 5.32 18.10 -3.60
CA PRO A 109 6.09 19.34 -3.61
C PRO A 109 6.14 20.07 -4.97
N SER A 110 5.87 19.39 -6.07
CA SER A 110 5.86 19.93 -7.43
C SER A 110 4.52 20.57 -7.81
N GLY A 111 3.47 20.38 -6.99
CA GLY A 111 2.16 20.96 -7.17
C GLY A 111 1.03 19.93 -7.08
N THR A 112 -0.15 20.34 -7.55
CA THR A 112 -1.37 19.56 -7.46
C THR A 112 -1.93 19.25 -8.84
N VAL A 113 -2.26 17.98 -9.07
CA VAL A 113 -3.07 17.53 -10.19
C VAL A 113 -4.50 17.35 -9.72
N HIS A 114 -5.46 17.92 -10.43
CA HIS A 114 -6.89 17.78 -10.18
C HIS A 114 -7.53 16.87 -11.22
N TYR A 115 -8.40 15.96 -10.75
CA TYR A 115 -9.16 15.04 -11.58
C TYR A 115 -10.64 15.36 -11.46
N PHE A 116 -11.30 15.46 -12.60
CA PHE A 116 -12.73 15.73 -12.70
C PHE A 116 -13.41 14.53 -13.35
N THR A 117 -14.52 14.10 -12.78
CA THR A 117 -15.34 13.01 -13.28
C THR A 117 -16.76 13.48 -13.55
N ARG A 118 -17.37 12.91 -14.58
CA ARG A 118 -18.77 13.16 -14.93
C ARG A 118 -19.69 12.44 -13.94
N ALA A 119 -20.99 12.72 -14.03
CA ALA A 119 -22.00 12.11 -13.16
C ALA A 119 -22.05 10.57 -13.23
N ASP A 120 -21.66 9.99 -14.37
CA ASP A 120 -21.55 8.54 -14.60
C ASP A 120 -20.25 7.93 -14.02
N GLY A 121 -19.38 8.74 -13.41
CA GLY A 121 -18.11 8.31 -12.84
C GLY A 121 -16.94 8.27 -13.83
N ASN A 122 -17.19 8.50 -15.11
CA ASN A 122 -16.12 8.50 -16.11
C ASN A 122 -15.24 9.75 -16.01
N PRO A 123 -13.94 9.67 -16.35
CA PRO A 123 -13.06 10.83 -16.44
C PRO A 123 -13.62 11.89 -17.39
N GLU A 124 -13.58 13.15 -16.97
CA GLU A 124 -13.96 14.30 -17.78
C GLU A 124 -12.72 15.06 -18.23
N LYS A 125 -11.91 15.48 -17.26
CA LYS A 125 -10.69 16.24 -17.49
C LYS A 125 -9.70 16.10 -16.34
N THR A 126 -8.44 16.35 -16.64
CA THR A 126 -7.34 16.45 -15.68
C THR A 126 -6.65 17.78 -15.85
N VAL A 127 -6.36 18.47 -14.75
CA VAL A 127 -5.63 19.75 -14.73
C VAL A 127 -4.36 19.58 -13.91
N ALA A 128 -3.21 19.78 -14.54
CA ALA A 128 -1.90 19.69 -13.90
C ALA A 128 -1.31 21.09 -13.63
N PRO A 129 -0.27 21.19 -12.77
CA PRO A 129 0.45 22.45 -12.56
C PRO A 129 0.90 23.09 -13.87
N GLY A 130 0.85 24.42 -13.94
CA GLY A 130 1.07 25.16 -15.18
C GLY A 130 -0.15 25.24 -16.10
N ASN A 131 -1.35 24.88 -15.59
CA ASN A 131 -2.63 24.96 -16.31
C ASN A 131 -2.67 24.08 -17.57
N ILE A 132 -2.02 22.91 -17.49
CA ILE A 132 -2.05 21.90 -18.55
C ILE A 132 -3.33 21.08 -18.39
N GLU A 133 -4.22 21.18 -19.35
CA GLU A 133 -5.51 20.47 -19.34
C GLU A 133 -5.51 19.30 -20.34
N THR A 134 -5.95 18.14 -19.87
CA THR A 134 -6.24 16.98 -20.71
C THR A 134 -7.73 16.66 -20.59
N VAL A 135 -8.45 16.67 -21.71
CA VAL A 135 -9.89 16.39 -21.75
C VAL A 135 -10.15 15.01 -22.36
N SER A 136 -10.96 14.20 -21.69
CA SER A 136 -11.37 12.89 -22.20
C SER A 136 -12.49 13.04 -23.22
N LEU A 137 -12.14 12.95 -24.51
CA LEU A 137 -13.11 12.87 -25.59
C LEU A 137 -13.67 11.45 -25.65
N LEU A 138 -14.88 11.25 -25.12
CA LEU A 138 -15.64 10.07 -25.52
C LEU A 138 -16.01 10.21 -26.99
N ARG A 139 -15.63 9.22 -27.80
CA ARG A 139 -16.32 9.05 -29.08
C ARG A 139 -17.76 8.62 -28.78
N PRO A 140 -18.76 9.23 -29.43
CA PRO A 140 -20.17 8.88 -29.26
C PRO A 140 -20.45 7.42 -29.63
#